data_AF-A0A0B6X906-F1
#
_entry.id   AF-A0A0B6X906-F1
#
_cell.length_a   1.000
_cell.length_b   1.000
_cell.length_c   1.000
_cell.angle_alpha   90.00
_cell.angle_beta   90.00
_cell.angle_gamma   90.00
#
_symmetry.space_group_name_H-M   'P 1'
#
loop_
_entity.id
_entity.type
_entity.pdbx_description
1 polymer ?
#
loop_
_entity_poly.entity_id
_entity_poly.type
_entity_poly.pdbx_seq_one_letter_code
_entity_poly.pdbx_strand_id
1 'polypeptide(L)'
;MFARFKSHFTRPPAPQKKSSEQKTSEVRDNGGYFRPQSADALLATPLRRQCLQQLWQNSTLPEGLYQRFYLAPVKQLLGSVQQVPAAPEGDWSGRGGFADLTMQFTTCAVRLAKGSVTTGCRTRNAGSTECLMADGRVLGRTVLSPAAVAAA
;
A
#
# COMPACT_ATOMS: atom_id res chain seq x y z
N MET A 1 39.71 19.51 34.38
CA MET A 1 39.67 18.04 34.24
C MET A 1 38.26 17.65 33.82
N PHE A 2 38.04 17.30 32.55
CA PHE A 2 36.71 16.93 32.03
C PHE A 2 36.53 15.41 32.12
N ALA A 3 35.62 14.95 32.98
CA ALA A 3 35.24 13.55 33.04
C ALA A 3 34.29 13.24 31.88
N ARG A 4 34.71 12.34 30.98
CA ARG A 4 33.92 11.83 29.85
C ARG A 4 32.83 10.91 30.39
N PHE A 5 31.56 11.30 30.23
CA PHE A 5 30.42 10.43 30.50
C PHE A 5 30.33 9.37 29.39
N LYS A 6 30.74 8.13 29.69
CA LYS A 6 30.53 6.99 28.78
C LYS A 6 29.07 6.54 28.89
N SER A 7 28.23 6.94 27.93
CA SER A 7 26.91 6.34 27.77
C SER A 7 27.06 4.94 27.17
N HIS A 8 26.94 3.92 28.01
CA HIS A 8 26.67 2.57 27.55
C HIS A 8 25.19 2.48 27.17
N PHE A 9 24.87 2.82 25.93
CA PHE A 9 23.57 2.54 25.33
C PHE A 9 23.52 1.06 24.93
N THR A 10 23.33 0.18 25.92
CA THR A 10 22.99 -1.21 25.63
C THR A 10 21.48 -1.30 25.41
N ARG A 11 21.09 -1.42 24.15
CA ARG A 11 19.70 -1.71 23.75
C ARG A 11 19.35 -3.13 24.24
N PRO A 12 18.34 -3.32 25.11
CA PRO A 12 17.83 -4.65 25.36
C PRO A 12 17.19 -5.18 24.05
N PRO A 13 17.40 -6.46 23.68
CA PRO A 13 16.70 -7.02 22.54
C PRO A 13 15.20 -6.99 22.84
N ALA A 14 14.45 -6.25 22.02
CA ALA A 14 13.00 -6.22 22.10
C ALA A 14 12.45 -7.64 21.85
N PRO A 15 11.43 -8.08 22.61
CA PRO A 15 10.79 -9.36 22.36
C PRO A 15 10.16 -9.35 20.97
N GLN A 16 10.61 -10.27 20.12
CA GLN A 16 10.03 -10.53 18.81
C GLN A 16 8.55 -10.91 19.00
N LYS A 17 7.64 -9.98 18.68
CA LYS A 17 6.26 -10.36 18.37
C LYS A 17 6.34 -11.21 17.10
N LYS A 18 6.23 -12.53 17.28
CA LYS A 18 5.84 -13.48 16.24
C LYS A 18 4.54 -12.97 15.63
N SER A 19 4.64 -12.22 14.54
CA SER A 19 3.51 -12.04 13.64
C SER A 19 3.21 -13.43 13.10
N SER A 20 1.99 -13.86 13.35
CA SER A 20 1.40 -15.12 12.96
C SER A 20 1.77 -15.49 11.52
N GLU A 21 2.61 -16.51 11.40
CA GLU A 21 2.86 -17.28 10.19
C GLU A 21 1.52 -17.85 9.71
N GLN A 22 0.88 -17.19 8.76
CA GLN A 22 -0.26 -17.78 8.05
C GLN A 22 0.31 -18.90 7.17
N LYS A 23 0.20 -20.12 7.70
CA LYS A 23 0.58 -21.40 7.08
C LYS A 23 -0.27 -21.66 5.84
N THR A 24 0.05 -21.02 4.73
CA THR A 24 -0.46 -21.41 3.41
C THR A 24 0.60 -22.33 2.80
N SER A 25 0.20 -23.58 2.58
CA SER A 25 0.97 -24.67 1.98
C SER A 25 1.88 -24.19 0.85
N GLU A 26 3.19 -24.34 1.07
CA GLU A 26 4.22 -23.91 0.14
C GLU A 26 4.17 -24.75 -1.14
N VAL A 27 3.83 -24.14 -2.27
CA VAL A 27 4.11 -24.71 -3.60
C VAL A 27 5.42 -24.10 -4.07
N ARG A 28 6.52 -24.55 -3.46
CA ARG A 28 7.87 -24.28 -3.96
C ARG A 28 8.21 -25.35 -4.99
N ASP A 29 8.92 -24.95 -6.03
CA ASP A 29 9.56 -25.92 -6.92
C ASP A 29 10.81 -26.50 -6.26
N ASN A 30 11.34 -27.60 -6.81
CA ASN A 30 12.56 -28.26 -6.32
C ASN A 30 13.78 -27.33 -6.26
N GLY A 31 13.76 -26.21 -7.00
CA GLY A 31 14.81 -25.17 -6.95
C GLY A 31 14.65 -24.11 -5.85
N GLY A 32 13.65 -24.22 -4.96
CA GLY A 32 13.39 -23.22 -3.91
C GLY A 32 12.72 -21.92 -4.39
N TYR A 33 12.42 -21.81 -5.69
CA TYR A 33 11.64 -20.73 -6.28
C TYR A 33 10.13 -20.93 -6.09
N PHE A 34 9.39 -19.83 -6.10
CA PHE A 34 7.93 -19.88 -6.08
C PHE A 34 7.41 -20.32 -7.44
N ARG A 35 6.51 -21.30 -7.46
CA ARG A 35 5.79 -21.65 -8.68
C ARG A 35 4.83 -20.51 -9.05
N PRO A 36 4.79 -20.06 -10.32
CA PRO A 36 3.81 -19.08 -10.76
C PRO A 36 2.38 -19.52 -10.45
N GLN A 37 1.58 -18.61 -9.94
CA GLN A 37 0.19 -18.81 -9.57
C GLN A 37 -0.73 -18.07 -10.54
N SER A 38 -1.96 -18.55 -10.70
CA SER A 38 -2.97 -17.83 -11.47
C SER A 38 -3.39 -16.56 -10.73
N ALA A 39 -3.79 -15.54 -11.49
CA ALA A 39 -4.27 -14.28 -10.91
C ALA A 39 -5.46 -14.50 -9.96
N ASP A 40 -6.35 -15.45 -10.27
CA ASP A 40 -7.49 -15.78 -9.41
C ASP A 40 -7.06 -16.42 -8.09
N ALA A 41 -6.04 -17.30 -8.10
CA ALA A 41 -5.48 -17.86 -6.89
C ALA A 41 -4.80 -16.77 -6.02
N LEU A 42 -4.08 -15.85 -6.67
CA LEU A 42 -3.46 -14.70 -6.00
C LEU A 42 -4.49 -13.75 -5.40
N LEU A 43 -5.66 -13.59 -6.01
CA LEU A 43 -6.76 -12.75 -5.51
C LEU A 43 -7.56 -13.39 -4.37
N ALA A 44 -7.45 -14.71 -4.18
CA ALA A 44 -8.25 -15.42 -3.19
C ALA A 44 -7.92 -15.05 -1.73
N THR A 45 -6.81 -14.34 -1.48
CA THR A 45 -6.42 -13.94 -0.12
C THR A 45 -7.49 -13.03 0.51
N PRO A 46 -7.77 -13.16 1.82
CA PRO A 46 -8.82 -12.36 2.48
C PRO A 46 -8.61 -10.85 2.33
N LEU A 47 -7.36 -10.38 2.45
CA LEU A 47 -7.00 -8.97 2.34
C LEU A 47 -7.30 -8.41 0.94
N ARG A 48 -6.95 -9.15 -0.12
CA ARG A 48 -7.17 -8.72 -1.51
C ARG A 48 -8.64 -8.74 -1.87
N ARG A 49 -9.39 -9.76 -1.41
CA ARG A 49 -10.85 -9.79 -1.56
C ARG A 49 -11.52 -8.61 -0.88
N GLN A 50 -11.09 -8.25 0.33
CA GLN A 50 -11.59 -7.07 1.02
C GLN A 50 -11.28 -5.77 0.25
N CYS A 51 -10.07 -5.63 -0.28
CA CYS A 51 -9.72 -4.48 -1.12
C CYS A 51 -10.59 -4.40 -2.37
N LEU A 52 -10.84 -5.51 -3.07
CA LEU A 52 -11.75 -5.53 -4.24
C LEU A 52 -13.17 -5.10 -3.86
N GLN A 53 -13.70 -5.58 -2.73
CA GLN A 53 -15.02 -5.17 -2.24
C GLN A 53 -15.07 -3.68 -1.94
N GLN A 54 -14.05 -3.14 -1.28
CA GLN A 54 -13.96 -1.71 -1.02
C GLN A 54 -13.83 -0.90 -2.31
N LEU A 55 -13.04 -1.38 -3.27
CA LEU A 55 -12.90 -0.74 -4.58
C LEU A 55 -14.24 -0.67 -5.31
N TRP A 56 -15.01 -1.76 -5.29
CA TRP A 56 -16.35 -1.82 -5.87
C TRP A 56 -17.32 -0.84 -5.19
N GLN A 57 -17.43 -0.90 -3.86
CA GLN A 57 -18.31 -0.02 -3.07
C GLN A 57 -18.00 1.47 -3.21
N ASN A 58 -16.74 1.80 -3.52
CA ASN A 58 -16.30 3.18 -3.72
C ASN A 58 -16.26 3.60 -5.19
N SER A 59 -16.44 2.66 -6.12
CA SER A 59 -16.61 3.00 -7.53
C SER A 59 -18.05 3.45 -7.82
N THR A 60 -18.19 4.45 -8.68
CA THR A 60 -19.49 4.88 -9.25
C THR A 60 -19.72 4.26 -10.63
N LEU A 61 -18.91 3.26 -11.01
CA LEU A 61 -18.93 2.67 -12.33
C LEU A 61 -19.98 1.55 -12.42
N PRO A 62 -20.64 1.40 -13.58
CA PRO A 62 -21.37 0.18 -13.91
C PRO A 62 -20.45 -1.05 -13.89
N GLU A 63 -21.04 -2.23 -13.65
CA GLU A 63 -20.28 -3.48 -13.49
C GLU A 63 -19.32 -3.78 -14.65
N GLY A 64 -19.78 -3.64 -15.90
CA GLY A 64 -18.93 -3.89 -17.07
C GLY A 64 -17.71 -2.96 -17.16
N LEU A 65 -17.86 -1.70 -16.74
CA LEU A 65 -16.73 -0.76 -16.69
C LEU A 65 -15.81 -1.05 -15.50
N TYR A 66 -16.36 -1.43 -14.36
CA TYR A 66 -15.55 -1.86 -13.21
C TYR A 66 -14.68 -3.07 -13.55
N GLN A 67 -15.25 -4.07 -14.22
CA GLN A 67 -14.48 -5.24 -14.66
C GLN A 67 -13.33 -4.85 -15.59
N ARG A 68 -13.59 -3.96 -16.55
CA ARG A 68 -12.58 -3.52 -17.53
C ARG A 68 -11.49 -2.62 -16.94
N PHE A 69 -11.85 -1.67 -16.07
CA PHE A 69 -10.92 -0.65 -15.58
C PHE A 69 -10.27 -0.95 -14.23
N TYR A 70 -10.86 -1.84 -13.43
CA TYR A 70 -10.30 -2.24 -12.15
C TYR A 70 -9.91 -3.72 -12.14
N LEU A 71 -10.86 -4.62 -12.41
CA LEU A 71 -10.63 -6.05 -12.19
C LEU A 71 -9.58 -6.63 -13.17
N ALA A 72 -9.70 -6.34 -14.47
CA ALA A 72 -8.76 -6.85 -15.48
C ALA A 72 -7.32 -6.33 -15.25
N PRO A 73 -7.08 -5.02 -15.02
CA PRO A 73 -5.73 -4.53 -14.70
C PRO A 73 -5.17 -5.12 -13.40
N VAL A 74 -5.99 -5.29 -12.37
CA VAL A 74 -5.54 -5.92 -11.11
C VAL A 74 -5.13 -7.37 -11.33
N LYS A 75 -5.90 -8.15 -12.11
CA LYS A 75 -5.55 -9.53 -12.45
C LYS A 75 -4.25 -9.60 -13.26
N GLN A 76 -4.08 -8.72 -14.24
CA GLN A 76 -2.85 -8.64 -15.03
C GLN A 76 -1.65 -8.27 -14.16
N LEU A 77 -1.79 -7.27 -13.28
CA LEU A 77 -0.76 -6.88 -12.33
C LEU A 77 -0.33 -8.08 -11.48
N LEU A 78 -1.27 -8.79 -10.88
CA LEU A 78 -1.00 -9.97 -10.04
C LEU A 78 -0.34 -11.10 -10.83
N GLY A 79 -0.77 -11.34 -12.07
CA GLY A 79 -0.14 -12.30 -12.96
C GLY A 79 1.34 -11.98 -13.22
N SER A 80 1.70 -10.70 -13.32
CA SER A 80 3.09 -10.27 -13.55
C SER A 80 3.93 -10.24 -12.27
N VAL A 81 3.38 -9.71 -11.16
CA VAL A 81 4.16 -9.48 -9.92
C VAL A 81 4.15 -10.68 -8.98
N GLN A 82 3.23 -11.62 -9.14
CA GLN A 82 3.19 -12.87 -8.39
C GLN A 82 3.34 -12.64 -6.86
N GLN A 83 4.42 -13.15 -6.26
CA GLN A 83 4.71 -13.09 -4.83
C GLN A 83 5.84 -12.11 -4.48
N VAL A 84 6.10 -11.11 -5.33
CA VAL A 84 7.16 -10.12 -5.14
C VAL A 84 6.95 -9.29 -3.86
N PRO A 85 7.97 -9.16 -2.98
CA PRO A 85 7.94 -8.26 -1.84
C PRO A 85 8.04 -6.80 -2.30
N ALA A 86 7.42 -5.86 -1.59
CA ALA A 86 7.51 -4.44 -1.95
C ALA A 86 8.82 -3.79 -1.46
N ALA A 87 9.38 -4.35 -0.38
CA ALA A 87 10.54 -3.81 0.31
C ALA A 87 11.40 -4.96 0.85
N PRO A 88 12.70 -4.74 1.11
CA PRO A 88 13.55 -5.76 1.74
C PRO A 88 13.18 -6.03 3.20
N GLU A 89 12.69 -5.01 3.92
CA GLU A 89 12.32 -5.10 5.33
C GLU A 89 11.00 -4.33 5.60
N GLY A 90 10.40 -4.60 6.77
CA GLY A 90 9.17 -3.93 7.22
C GLY A 90 7.88 -4.63 6.80
N ASP A 91 6.75 -3.93 6.94
CA ASP A 91 5.40 -4.49 6.82
C ASP A 91 5.08 -5.07 5.43
N TRP A 92 5.80 -4.65 4.40
CA TRP A 92 5.59 -5.05 3.00
C TRP A 92 6.69 -5.93 2.44
N SER A 93 7.59 -6.42 3.29
CA SER A 93 8.65 -7.37 2.93
C SER A 93 8.15 -8.81 2.78
N GLY A 94 6.91 -9.08 3.20
CA GLY A 94 6.26 -10.37 3.04
C GLY A 94 5.97 -10.74 1.58
N ARG A 95 5.68 -12.02 1.37
CA ARG A 95 5.27 -12.56 0.06
C ARG A 95 4.06 -11.81 -0.48
N GLY A 96 4.18 -11.35 -1.73
CA GLY A 96 3.13 -10.59 -2.39
C GLY A 96 2.90 -9.20 -1.81
N GLY A 97 3.81 -8.71 -0.96
CA GLY A 97 3.69 -7.40 -0.32
C GLY A 97 3.53 -6.26 -1.33
N PHE A 98 4.14 -6.37 -2.52
CA PHE A 98 3.97 -5.35 -3.57
C PHE A 98 2.52 -5.27 -4.06
N ALA A 99 1.88 -6.42 -4.25
CA ALA A 99 0.49 -6.48 -4.69
C ALA A 99 -0.46 -5.95 -3.60
N ASP A 100 -0.24 -6.34 -2.35
CA ASP A 100 -1.06 -5.90 -1.23
C ASP A 100 -0.93 -4.39 -0.97
N LEU A 101 0.29 -3.85 -1.07
CA LEU A 101 0.54 -2.42 -0.99
C LEU A 101 -0.21 -1.67 -2.10
N THR A 102 -0.11 -2.14 -3.34
CA THR A 102 -0.79 -1.52 -4.49
C THR A 102 -2.31 -1.57 -4.34
N MET A 103 -2.87 -2.69 -3.87
CA MET A 103 -4.31 -2.82 -3.64
C MET A 103 -4.81 -1.89 -2.53
N GLN A 104 -4.05 -1.72 -1.44
CA GLN A 104 -4.42 -0.76 -0.40
C GLN A 104 -4.33 0.68 -0.89
N PHE A 105 -3.28 1.01 -1.66
CA PHE A 105 -3.11 2.34 -2.23
C PHE A 105 -4.24 2.71 -3.20
N THR A 106 -4.56 1.82 -4.15
CA THR A 106 -5.67 2.03 -5.12
C THR A 106 -7.01 2.19 -4.40
N THR A 107 -7.28 1.38 -3.39
CA THR A 107 -8.50 1.50 -2.57
C THR A 107 -8.54 2.83 -1.80
N CYS A 108 -7.41 3.31 -1.28
CA CYS A 108 -7.33 4.65 -0.68
C CYS A 108 -7.63 5.74 -1.73
N ALA A 109 -6.99 5.70 -2.90
CA ALA A 109 -7.16 6.69 -3.95
C ALA A 109 -8.63 6.79 -4.42
N VAL A 110 -9.30 5.66 -4.65
CA VAL A 110 -10.72 5.65 -5.06
C VAL A 110 -11.63 6.19 -3.95
N ARG A 111 -11.35 5.86 -2.68
CA ARG A 111 -12.09 6.45 -1.53
C ARG A 111 -11.95 7.96 -1.45
N LEU A 112 -10.74 8.47 -1.67
CA LEU A 112 -10.48 9.91 -1.69
C LEU A 112 -11.21 10.59 -2.86
N ALA A 113 -11.18 9.97 -4.05
CA ALA A 113 -11.89 10.48 -5.23
C ALA A 113 -13.42 10.52 -5.05
N LYS A 114 -13.99 9.59 -4.28
CA LYS A 114 -15.42 9.59 -3.91
C LYS A 114 -15.79 10.72 -2.93
N GLY A 115 -14.82 11.46 -2.37
CA GLY A 115 -15.06 12.54 -1.41
C GLY A 115 -15.13 12.09 0.05
N SER A 116 -14.71 10.86 0.36
CA SER A 116 -14.60 10.40 1.75
C SER A 116 -13.23 10.76 2.33
N VAL A 117 -13.13 11.93 2.96
CA VAL A 117 -11.98 12.25 3.84
C VAL A 117 -12.17 11.45 5.13
N THR A 118 -11.66 10.23 5.16
CA THR A 118 -11.49 9.49 6.40
C THR A 118 -10.00 9.36 6.66
N THR A 119 -9.58 9.73 7.87
CA THR A 119 -8.21 9.80 8.43
C THR A 119 -7.49 8.45 8.53
N GLY A 120 -7.66 7.58 7.52
CA GLY A 120 -7.35 6.14 7.58
C GLY A 120 -6.33 5.65 6.56
N CYS A 121 -5.79 6.51 5.68
CA CYS A 121 -4.58 6.15 4.93
C CYS A 121 -3.32 6.45 5.76
N ARG A 122 -3.39 6.22 7.08
CA ARG A 122 -2.25 6.36 7.98
C ARG A 122 -1.45 5.07 7.85
N THR A 123 -0.35 5.12 7.09
CA THR A 123 0.70 4.11 7.16
C THR A 123 1.04 3.93 8.65
N ARG A 124 0.88 2.72 9.15
CA ARG A 124 0.94 2.43 10.58
C ARG A 124 2.41 2.36 11.00
N ASN A 125 3.03 3.52 11.24
CA ASN A 125 4.38 3.77 11.80
C ASN A 125 5.55 3.43 10.85
N ALA A 126 6.42 4.37 10.45
CA ALA A 126 7.39 5.21 11.17
C ALA A 126 8.79 4.58 11.19
N GLY A 127 9.71 5.18 10.42
CA GLY A 127 11.15 4.93 10.48
C GLY A 127 11.76 4.51 9.15
N SER A 128 12.35 5.49 8.46
CA SER A 128 13.44 5.32 7.49
C SER A 128 13.13 4.77 6.09
N THR A 129 13.42 5.66 5.13
CA THR A 129 13.69 5.45 3.69
C THR A 129 12.47 5.37 2.76
N GLU A 130 11.92 6.56 2.49
CA GLU A 130 11.98 7.16 1.15
C GLU A 130 11.91 6.19 -0.04
N CYS A 131 10.73 5.65 -0.32
CA CYS A 131 10.39 5.06 -1.61
C CYS A 131 8.95 5.48 -1.97
N LEU A 132 8.83 6.30 -3.02
CA LEU A 132 7.63 6.93 -3.59
C LEU A 132 6.93 8.01 -2.75
N MET A 133 7.42 9.24 -2.85
CA MET A 133 6.69 10.38 -3.44
C MET A 133 7.70 11.53 -3.60
N ALA A 134 8.35 11.64 -4.77
CA ALA A 134 9.08 12.85 -5.12
C ALA A 134 8.07 14.00 -5.31
N ASP A 135 8.08 14.93 -4.35
CA ASP A 135 7.63 16.33 -4.40
C ASP A 135 6.40 16.66 -5.28
N GLY A 136 5.24 16.07 -4.95
CA GLY A 136 3.94 16.55 -5.42
C GLY A 136 3.42 17.70 -4.56
N ARG A 137 4.08 18.86 -4.57
CA ARG A 137 3.53 20.07 -3.92
C ARG A 137 2.25 20.51 -4.63
N VAL A 138 1.11 20.26 -3.99
CA VAL A 138 -0.12 21.03 -4.24
C VAL A 138 0.09 22.41 -3.61
N LEU A 139 0.50 23.40 -4.42
CA LEU A 139 0.34 24.80 -4.01
C LEU A 139 -1.15 25.09 -3.90
N GLY A 140 -1.52 25.64 -2.75
CA GLY A 140 -2.90 25.84 -2.34
C GLY A 140 -3.74 26.63 -3.33
N ARG A 141 -5.03 26.29 -3.30
CA ARG A 141 -6.14 27.03 -3.88
C ARG A 141 -6.09 28.47 -3.37
N THR A 142 -5.63 29.41 -4.20
CA THR A 142 -6.01 30.81 -4.01
C THR A 142 -7.40 30.96 -4.59
N VAL A 143 -8.39 31.05 -3.69
CA VAL A 143 -9.75 31.46 -4.02
C VAL A 143 -9.65 32.84 -4.68
N LEU A 144 -10.04 32.90 -5.94
CA LEU A 144 -10.21 34.12 -6.70
C LEU A 144 -11.31 34.95 -6.01
N SER A 145 -10.92 35.98 -5.28
CA SER A 145 -11.83 36.96 -4.70
C SER A 145 -12.27 37.95 -5.79
N PRO A 146 -13.56 38.13 -6.08
CA PRO A 146 -14.04 39.11 -7.04
C PRO A 146 -14.21 40.47 -6.34
N ALA A 147 -13.13 41.23 -6.17
CA ALA A 147 -13.20 42.55 -5.55
C ALA A 147 -12.17 43.58 -6.08
N ALA A 148 -11.68 43.42 -7.32
CA ALA A 148 -10.80 44.42 -7.93
C ALA A 148 -11.15 44.65 -9.42
N VAL A 149 -12.43 44.93 -9.68
CA VAL A 149 -12.87 45.70 -10.86
C VAL A 149 -13.42 47.01 -10.32
N ALA A 150 -12.55 47.99 -10.10
CA ALA A 150 -12.87 49.43 -9.94
C ALA A 150 -11.60 50.22 -9.57
N ALA A 151 -10.92 50.76 -10.60
CA ALA A 151 -10.06 51.95 -10.63
C ALA A 151 -9.22 51.82 -11.92
N ALA A 152 -9.51 52.55 -13.00
CA ALA A 152 -9.25 54.00 -13.16
C ALA A 152 -7.78 54.33 -12.84
#